data_AF-A0A9R0QUG1-F1
#
_entry.id   AF-A0A9R0QUG1-F1
#
_cell.length_a   1.000
_cell.length_b   1.000
_cell.length_c   1.000
_cell.angle_alpha   90.00
_cell.angle_beta   90.00
_cell.angle_gamma   90.00
#
_symmetry.space_group_name_H-M   'P 1'
#
loop_
_entity.id
_entity.type
_entity.pdbx_description
1 polymer ?
#
loop_
_entity_poly.entity_id
_entity_poly.type
_entity_poly.pdbx_seq_one_letter_code
_entity_poly.pdbx_strand_id
1 'polypeptide(L)'
;MDAFGRITGSLEFGLRSQDGDVVERCLTAVNALASYHFKERLGGRGGLGSQVMESDGSNGKLQESISSHFLRLLLQLLLFEDFRMELAGSAADALLPLLFCEQELYQRLVHELLEKEQNPTVKSRLALAFHNLTSSNNLSSTLDRPNRQKFRKNLRVFLGEVSGFMQIK
;
A
#
# COMPACT_ATOMS: atom_id res chain seq x y z
N MET A 1 -19.28 17.00 -3.38
CA MET A 1 -18.46 15.90 -2.83
C MET A 1 -18.62 14.76 -3.79
N ASP A 2 -17.60 14.48 -4.59
CA ASP A 2 -17.71 13.54 -5.70
C ASP A 2 -17.79 12.10 -5.15
N ALA A 3 -18.52 11.22 -5.84
CA ALA A 3 -18.80 9.86 -5.37
C ALA A 3 -17.51 9.09 -5.00
N PHE A 4 -16.41 9.35 -5.71
CA PHE A 4 -15.09 8.80 -5.43
C PHE A 4 -14.53 9.22 -4.06
N GLY A 5 -14.67 10.50 -3.68
CA GLY A 5 -14.23 10.97 -2.36
C GLY A 5 -14.99 10.27 -1.22
N ARG A 6 -16.29 10.00 -1.41
CA ARG A 6 -17.11 9.25 -0.44
C ARG A 6 -16.67 7.79 -0.32
N ILE A 7 -16.34 7.14 -1.43
CA ILE A 7 -15.85 5.74 -1.45
C ILE A 7 -14.49 5.67 -0.73
N THR A 8 -13.55 6.56 -1.06
CA THR A 8 -12.23 6.59 -0.43
C THR A 8 -12.35 6.79 1.08
N GLY A 9 -13.14 7.77 1.53
CA GLY A 9 -13.36 8.01 2.96
C GLY A 9 -14.03 6.84 3.68
N SER A 10 -14.97 6.15 3.03
CA SER A 10 -15.64 4.97 3.61
C SER A 10 -14.70 3.78 3.77
N LEU A 11 -13.85 3.53 2.77
CA LEU A 11 -12.84 2.46 2.82
C LEU A 11 -11.77 2.77 3.85
N GLU A 12 -11.29 4.02 3.93
CA GLU A 12 -10.33 4.44 4.95
C GLU A 12 -10.87 4.24 6.36
N PHE A 13 -12.11 4.67 6.60
CA PHE A 13 -12.78 4.45 7.89
C PHE A 13 -12.88 2.94 8.20
N GLY A 14 -13.30 2.12 7.23
CA GLY A 14 -13.42 0.69 7.42
C GLY A 14 -12.09 -0.04 7.65
N LEU A 15 -11.00 0.41 7.05
CA LEU A 15 -9.65 -0.13 7.27
C LEU A 15 -9.14 0.08 8.71
N ARG A 16 -9.67 1.09 9.40
CA ARG A 16 -9.35 1.41 10.81
C ARG A 16 -10.37 0.80 11.79
N SER A 17 -11.31 -0.01 11.31
CA SER A 17 -12.31 -0.66 12.15
C SER A 17 -11.69 -1.70 13.09
N GLN A 18 -12.25 -1.85 14.29
CA GLN A 18 -11.91 -2.95 15.20
C GLN A 18 -12.46 -4.30 14.69
N ASP A 19 -13.50 -4.27 13.87
CA ASP A 19 -14.09 -5.46 13.27
C ASP A 19 -13.18 -6.01 12.16
N GLY A 20 -12.74 -7.27 12.33
CA GLY A 20 -11.84 -7.95 11.39
C GLY A 20 -12.46 -8.15 10.01
N ASP A 21 -13.75 -8.48 9.97
CA ASP A 21 -14.46 -8.74 8.73
C ASP A 21 -14.65 -7.44 7.93
N VAL A 22 -14.87 -6.32 8.62
CA VAL A 22 -14.94 -5.00 7.98
C VAL A 22 -13.60 -4.64 7.35
N VAL A 23 -12.50 -4.79 8.09
CA VAL A 23 -11.16 -4.49 7.56
C VAL A 23 -10.84 -5.41 6.39
N GLU A 24 -11.13 -6.70 6.47
CA GLU A 24 -10.89 -7.65 5.38
C GLU A 24 -11.66 -7.30 4.10
N ARG A 25 -12.94 -6.90 4.24
CA ARG A 25 -13.76 -6.44 3.10
C ARG A 25 -13.19 -5.17 2.50
N CYS A 26 -12.74 -4.22 3.32
CA CYS A 26 -12.11 -2.99 2.84
C CYS A 26 -10.78 -3.27 2.12
N LEU A 27 -9.93 -4.15 2.66
CA LEU A 27 -8.70 -4.60 2.01
C LEU A 27 -9.00 -5.28 0.67
N THR A 28 -10.04 -6.11 0.61
CA THR A 28 -10.49 -6.75 -0.63
C THR A 28 -10.94 -5.72 -1.68
N ALA A 29 -11.70 -4.70 -1.25
CA ALA A 29 -12.13 -3.62 -2.13
C ALA A 29 -10.94 -2.80 -2.65
N VAL A 30 -9.98 -2.45 -1.78
CA VAL A 30 -8.75 -1.74 -2.17
C VAL A 30 -7.93 -2.57 -3.17
N ASN A 31 -7.75 -3.86 -2.92
CA ASN A 31 -7.09 -4.77 -3.86
C ASN A 31 -7.77 -4.78 -5.24
N ALA A 32 -9.11 -4.85 -5.27
CA ALA A 32 -9.86 -4.85 -6.51
C ALA A 32 -9.64 -3.55 -7.30
N LEU A 33 -9.73 -2.40 -6.62
CA LEU A 33 -9.51 -1.08 -7.23
C LEU A 33 -8.09 -0.93 -7.78
N ALA A 34 -7.07 -1.23 -6.95
CA ALA A 34 -5.67 -1.11 -7.34
C ALA A 34 -5.29 -2.10 -8.47
N SER A 35 -5.81 -3.33 -8.40
CA SER A 35 -5.56 -4.34 -9.44
C SER A 35 -6.19 -3.94 -10.78
N TYR A 36 -7.39 -3.34 -10.75
CA TYR A 36 -8.03 -2.81 -11.94
C TYR A 36 -7.21 -1.65 -12.53
N HIS A 37 -6.81 -0.68 -11.69
CA HIS A 37 -5.95 0.43 -12.10
C HIS A 37 -4.64 -0.05 -12.77
N PHE A 38 -3.97 -1.02 -12.17
CA PHE A 38 -2.74 -1.61 -12.71
C PHE A 38 -2.96 -2.26 -14.07
N LYS A 39 -4.04 -3.04 -14.22
CA LYS A 39 -4.36 -3.72 -15.49
C LYS A 39 -4.70 -2.74 -16.61
N GLU A 40 -5.47 -1.70 -16.32
CA GLU A 40 -5.77 -0.67 -17.33
C GLU A 40 -4.48 0.02 -17.79
N ARG A 41 -3.60 0.40 -16.85
CA ARG A 41 -2.31 1.04 -17.16
C ARG A 41 -1.40 0.15 -18.02
N LEU A 42 -1.38 -1.17 -17.78
CA LEU A 42 -0.68 -2.14 -18.64
C LEU A 42 -1.32 -2.28 -20.02
N GLY A 43 -2.64 -2.17 -20.11
CA GLY A 43 -3.40 -2.26 -21.36
C GLY A 43 -3.34 -1.00 -22.23
N GLY A 44 -2.57 0.02 -21.85
CA GLY A 44 -2.44 1.29 -22.58
C GLY A 44 -3.68 2.19 -22.49
N ARG A 45 -4.70 1.79 -21.71
CA ARG A 45 -5.83 2.66 -21.35
C ARG A 45 -5.41 3.38 -20.08
N GLY A 46 -5.18 4.68 -20.12
CA GLY A 46 -4.91 5.46 -18.90
C GLY A 46 -5.95 5.07 -17.85
N GLY A 47 -5.52 4.58 -16.67
CA GLY A 47 -6.38 3.81 -15.76
C GLY A 47 -7.56 4.57 -15.16
N LEU A 48 -7.91 4.29 -13.91
CA LEU A 48 -8.90 5.06 -13.13
C LEU A 48 -8.60 6.60 -13.04
N GLY A 49 -7.51 7.09 -13.64
CA GLY A 49 -7.19 8.50 -13.85
C GLY A 49 -7.40 9.05 -15.27
N SER A 50 -7.91 8.27 -16.26
CA SER A 50 -8.35 8.84 -17.56
C SER A 50 -9.69 9.57 -17.46
N GLN A 51 -10.39 9.42 -16.34
CA GLN A 51 -11.42 10.36 -15.90
C GLN A 51 -10.71 11.41 -15.04
N VAL A 52 -9.80 12.18 -15.65
CA VAL A 52 -9.48 13.49 -15.07
C VAL A 52 -10.79 14.24 -15.13
N MET A 53 -11.38 14.47 -13.96
CA MET A 53 -12.32 15.53 -13.77
C MET A 53 -11.52 16.80 -14.15
N GLU A 54 -11.68 17.26 -15.39
CA GLU A 54 -11.41 18.63 -15.78
C GLU A 54 -12.41 19.51 -15.02
N SER A 55 -12.24 19.57 -13.70
CA SER A 55 -12.76 20.67 -12.92
C SER A 55 -11.73 21.78 -13.06
N ASP A 56 -12.00 22.66 -14.02
CA ASP A 56 -11.49 24.03 -14.08
C ASP A 56 -11.35 24.58 -12.66
N GLY A 57 -10.11 24.70 -12.19
CA GLY A 57 -9.86 24.94 -10.78
C GLY A 57 -8.40 25.15 -10.48
N SER A 58 -7.81 26.18 -11.07
CA SER A 58 -6.70 27.00 -10.54
C SER A 58 -6.12 26.52 -9.20
N ASN A 59 -5.07 25.69 -9.25
CA ASN A 59 -3.82 25.77 -8.47
C ASN A 59 -3.02 24.50 -8.78
N GLY A 60 -1.73 24.59 -9.11
CA GLY A 60 -0.87 23.46 -9.52
C GLY A 60 -0.60 22.37 -8.46
N LYS A 61 -1.55 22.03 -7.59
CA LYS A 61 -1.50 20.84 -6.74
C LYS A 61 -1.92 19.64 -7.57
N LEU A 62 -0.96 18.76 -7.89
CA LEU A 62 -1.26 17.40 -8.36
C LEU A 62 -2.31 16.80 -7.41
N GLN A 63 -3.49 16.47 -7.93
CA GLN A 63 -4.49 15.71 -7.19
C GLN A 63 -3.88 14.35 -6.85
N GLU A 64 -3.84 14.02 -5.55
CA GLU A 64 -3.32 12.73 -5.10
C GLU A 64 -4.18 11.59 -5.68
N SER A 65 -3.52 10.58 -6.27
CA SER A 65 -4.22 9.42 -6.83
C SER A 65 -4.82 8.58 -5.70
N ILE A 66 -5.93 7.90 -5.98
CA ILE A 66 -6.54 6.95 -5.02
C ILE A 66 -5.53 5.86 -4.62
N SER A 67 -4.68 5.41 -5.56
CA SER A 67 -3.63 4.44 -5.28
C SER A 67 -2.56 5.02 -4.35
N SER A 68 -2.16 6.28 -4.57
CA SER A 68 -1.19 6.97 -3.70
C SER A 68 -1.72 7.08 -2.26
N HIS A 69 -2.99 7.47 -2.09
CA HIS A 69 -3.65 7.56 -0.78
C HIS A 69 -3.65 6.22 -0.04
N PHE A 70 -4.12 5.15 -0.70
CA PHE A 70 -4.19 3.84 -0.06
C PHE A 70 -2.82 3.21 0.18
N LEU A 71 -1.80 3.50 -0.65
CA LEU A 71 -0.44 3.06 -0.37
C LEU A 71 0.07 3.67 0.94
N ARG A 72 -0.09 4.99 1.13
CA ARG A 72 0.29 5.68 2.37
C ARG A 72 -0.46 5.10 3.57
N LEU A 73 -1.78 4.97 3.45
CA LEU A 73 -2.63 4.47 4.53
C LEU A 73 -2.24 3.05 4.93
N LEU A 74 -2.05 2.13 3.98
CA LEU A 74 -1.65 0.76 4.30
C LEU A 74 -0.26 0.70 4.92
N LEU A 75 0.72 1.45 4.41
CA LEU A 75 2.04 1.49 5.05
C LEU A 75 1.95 2.05 6.47
N GLN A 76 1.12 3.08 6.69
CA GLN A 76 0.91 3.63 8.03
C GLN A 76 0.31 2.58 8.97
N LEU A 77 -0.77 1.90 8.54
CA LEU A 77 -1.43 0.84 9.31
C LEU A 77 -0.46 -0.30 9.64
N LEU A 78 0.32 -0.74 8.66
CA LEU A 78 1.22 -1.89 8.80
C LEU A 78 2.45 -1.60 9.68
N LEU A 79 2.90 -0.34 9.71
CA LEU A 79 4.13 0.04 10.40
C LEU A 79 3.87 0.58 11.81
N PHE A 80 2.86 1.42 11.98
CA PHE A 80 2.70 2.23 13.19
C PHE A 80 1.46 1.89 14.00
N GLU A 81 0.61 1.01 13.50
CA GLU A 81 -0.61 0.60 14.21
C GLU A 81 -0.49 -0.85 14.67
N ASP A 82 -1.35 -1.26 15.61
CA ASP A 82 -1.44 -2.63 16.08
C ASP A 82 -2.12 -3.51 15.01
N PHE A 83 -1.39 -3.78 13.93
CA PHE A 83 -1.90 -4.50 12.79
C PHE A 83 -2.04 -6.00 13.09
N ARG A 84 -3.26 -6.51 12.93
CA ARG A 84 -3.59 -7.92 13.16
C ARG A 84 -2.96 -8.80 12.10
N MET A 85 -2.02 -9.65 12.52
CA MET A 85 -1.29 -10.57 11.62
C MET A 85 -2.18 -11.54 10.83
N GLU A 86 -3.39 -11.83 11.32
CA GLU A 86 -4.39 -12.63 10.60
C GLU A 86 -4.82 -11.98 9.27
N LEU A 87 -4.82 -10.64 9.20
CA LEU A 87 -5.18 -9.86 8.03
C LEU A 87 -4.01 -9.66 7.05
N ALA A 88 -2.81 -10.14 7.38
CA ALA A 88 -1.60 -9.93 6.57
C ALA A 88 -1.74 -10.50 5.14
N GLY A 89 -2.54 -11.55 4.95
CA GLY A 89 -2.83 -12.09 3.62
C GLY A 89 -3.59 -11.09 2.73
N SER A 90 -4.68 -10.54 3.26
CA SER A 90 -5.54 -9.59 2.57
C SER A 90 -4.83 -8.23 2.38
N ALA A 91 -4.03 -7.81 3.35
CA ALA A 91 -3.20 -6.61 3.24
C ALA A 91 -2.11 -6.75 2.18
N ALA A 92 -1.44 -7.90 2.09
CA ALA A 92 -0.49 -8.16 1.02
C ALA A 92 -1.12 -8.10 -0.37
N ASP A 93 -2.33 -8.67 -0.52
CA ASP A 93 -3.04 -8.63 -1.80
C ASP A 93 -3.43 -7.21 -2.21
N ALA A 94 -3.77 -6.35 -1.26
CA ALA A 94 -4.07 -4.95 -1.49
C ALA A 94 -2.81 -4.13 -1.79
N LEU A 95 -1.73 -4.37 -1.04
CA LEU A 95 -0.49 -3.62 -1.13
C LEU A 95 0.28 -3.89 -2.43
N LEU A 96 0.31 -5.14 -2.92
CA LEU A 96 1.07 -5.51 -4.12
C LEU A 96 0.73 -4.66 -5.38
N PRO A 97 -0.55 -4.56 -5.81
CA PRO A 97 -0.89 -3.72 -6.95
C PRO A 97 -0.62 -2.24 -6.70
N LEU A 98 -0.79 -1.75 -5.46
CA LEU A 98 -0.47 -0.37 -5.09
C LEU A 98 1.02 -0.08 -5.27
N LEU A 99 1.91 -0.97 -4.82
CA LEU A 99 3.35 -0.86 -5.01
C LEU A 99 3.72 -0.79 -6.50
N PHE A 100 3.06 -1.57 -7.35
CA PHE A 100 3.33 -1.51 -8.79
C PHE A 100 2.83 -0.23 -9.44
N CYS A 101 1.70 0.31 -8.99
CA CYS A 101 1.16 1.58 -9.49
C CYS A 101 1.97 2.79 -9.02
N GLU A 102 2.54 2.74 -7.82
CA GLU A 102 3.04 3.91 -7.08
C GLU A 102 4.50 3.70 -6.61
N GLN A 103 5.36 3.17 -7.50
CA GLN A 103 6.74 2.82 -7.17
C GLN A 103 7.57 4.00 -6.65
N GLU A 104 7.48 5.16 -7.31
CA GLU A 104 8.21 6.37 -6.91
C GLU A 104 7.79 6.85 -5.53
N LEU A 105 6.49 6.82 -5.26
CA LEU A 105 5.94 7.19 -3.96
C LEU A 105 6.41 6.22 -2.88
N TYR A 106 6.38 4.92 -3.14
CA TYR A 106 6.89 3.92 -2.20
C TYR A 106 8.37 4.18 -1.86
N GLN A 107 9.22 4.40 -2.86
CA GLN A 107 10.66 4.66 -2.62
C GLN A 107 10.88 5.92 -1.79
N ARG A 108 10.14 7.00 -2.08
CA ARG A 108 10.17 8.23 -1.26
C ARG A 108 9.71 7.95 0.17
N LEU A 109 8.62 7.20 0.30
CA LEU A 109 8.10 6.52 1.50
C LEU A 109 9.19 6.02 2.44
N VAL A 110 9.87 5.01 1.92
CA VAL A 110 10.92 4.27 2.60
C VAL A 110 12.09 5.19 2.90
N HIS A 111 12.49 6.05 1.97
CA HIS A 111 13.61 6.96 2.16
C HIS A 111 13.37 7.94 3.32
N GLU A 112 12.23 8.64 3.32
CA GLU A 112 11.85 9.56 4.39
C GLU A 112 11.80 8.86 5.75
N LEU A 113 11.33 7.62 5.78
CA LEU A 113 11.27 6.82 7.00
C LEU A 113 12.67 6.47 7.53
N LEU A 114 13.57 6.05 6.63
CA LEU A 114 14.95 5.71 6.98
C LEU A 114 15.75 6.94 7.41
N GLU A 115 15.48 8.12 6.85
CA GLU A 115 16.13 9.37 7.27
C GLU A 115 15.72 9.79 8.67
N LYS A 116 14.46 9.58 9.06
CA LYS A 116 13.95 9.89 10.40
C LYS A 116 14.46 8.94 11.49
N GLU A 117 14.95 7.75 11.11
CA GLU A 117 15.48 6.78 12.07
C GLU A 117 16.88 7.16 12.55
N GLN A 118 16.98 7.56 13.83
CA GLN A 118 18.25 7.98 14.44
C GLN A 118 19.15 6.79 14.81
N ASN A 119 18.57 5.62 15.09
CA ASN A 119 19.34 4.45 15.48
C ASN A 119 19.92 3.76 14.22
N PRO A 120 21.25 3.74 14.02
CA PRO A 120 21.86 3.20 12.80
C PRO A 120 21.60 1.70 12.62
N THR A 121 21.50 0.94 13.71
CA THR A 121 21.19 -0.49 13.66
C THR A 121 19.74 -0.73 13.23
N VAL A 122 18.79 0.02 13.79
CA VAL A 122 17.37 -0.07 13.40
C VAL A 122 17.19 0.38 11.95
N LYS A 123 17.85 1.48 11.54
CA LYS A 123 17.84 1.99 10.16
C LYS A 123 18.33 0.94 9.16
N SER A 124 19.45 0.27 9.44
CA SER A 124 19.99 -0.79 8.58
C SER A 124 19.02 -1.98 8.47
N ARG A 125 18.44 -2.41 9.59
CA ARG A 125 17.44 -3.50 9.61
C ARG A 125 16.16 -3.13 8.85
N LEU A 126 15.66 -1.91 9.03
CA LEU A 126 14.52 -1.37 8.28
C LEU A 126 14.79 -1.37 6.78
N ALA A 127 15.96 -0.88 6.36
CA ALA A 127 16.34 -0.83 4.95
C ALA A 127 16.36 -2.24 4.34
N LEU A 128 16.93 -3.21 5.06
CA LEU A 128 16.94 -4.61 4.62
C LEU A 128 15.53 -5.21 4.56
N ALA A 129 14.67 -4.95 5.55
CA ALA A 129 13.31 -5.44 5.57
C ALA A 129 12.49 -4.91 4.38
N PHE A 130 12.56 -3.60 4.10
CA PHE A 130 11.89 -3.00 2.93
C PHE A 130 12.46 -3.51 1.61
N HIS A 131 13.77 -3.73 1.53
CA HIS A 131 14.38 -4.34 0.34
C HIS A 131 13.86 -5.76 0.12
N ASN A 132 13.80 -6.58 1.18
CA ASN A 132 13.34 -7.96 1.10
C ASN A 132 11.85 -8.05 0.76
N LEU A 133 11.04 -7.10 1.24
CA LEU A 133 9.61 -7.03 0.94
C LEU A 133 9.34 -7.08 -0.58
N THR A 134 10.12 -6.34 -1.37
CA THR A 134 9.91 -6.22 -2.82
C THR A 134 10.86 -7.05 -3.68
N SER A 135 11.98 -7.52 -3.13
CA SER A 135 13.06 -8.15 -3.93
C SER A 135 13.25 -9.64 -3.63
N SER A 136 12.67 -10.16 -2.53
CA SER A 136 12.82 -11.58 -2.16
C SER A 136 11.87 -12.52 -2.91
N ASN A 137 12.19 -13.81 -2.91
CA ASN A 137 11.38 -14.90 -3.48
C ASN A 137 11.14 -14.83 -5.01
N ASN A 138 12.02 -14.13 -5.74
CA ASN A 138 11.90 -13.92 -7.20
C ASN A 138 10.54 -13.33 -7.56
N LEU A 139 10.19 -12.22 -6.91
CA LEU A 139 8.96 -11.48 -7.16
C LEU A 139 9.00 -10.88 -8.58
N SER A 140 7.99 -11.15 -9.38
CA SER A 140 7.83 -10.59 -10.73
C SER A 140 6.90 -9.37 -10.70
N SER A 141 6.84 -8.63 -11.80
CA SER A 141 5.93 -7.47 -11.96
C SER A 141 4.53 -7.89 -12.46
N THR A 142 3.99 -9.01 -11.97
CA THR A 142 2.69 -9.56 -12.39
C THR A 142 1.73 -9.74 -11.20
N LEU A 143 0.42 -9.69 -11.44
CA LEU A 143 -0.60 -9.89 -10.39
C LEU A 143 -1.21 -11.30 -10.39
N ASP A 144 -0.47 -12.28 -10.93
CA ASP A 144 -0.89 -13.68 -10.93
C ASP A 144 -0.87 -14.30 -9.52
N ARG A 145 -1.55 -15.45 -9.39
CA ARG A 145 -1.69 -16.15 -8.10
C ARG A 145 -0.34 -16.56 -7.50
N PRO A 146 0.63 -17.13 -8.25
CA PRO A 146 1.97 -17.42 -7.72
C PRO A 146 2.68 -16.19 -7.16
N ASN A 147 2.66 -15.06 -7.86
CA ASN A 147 3.36 -13.86 -7.43
C ASN A 147 2.73 -13.24 -6.18
N ARG A 148 1.38 -13.24 -6.09
CA ARG A 148 0.67 -12.84 -4.86
C ARG A 148 1.06 -13.72 -3.67
N GLN A 149 1.17 -15.04 -3.88
CA GLN A 149 1.59 -15.94 -2.80
C GLN A 149 3.02 -15.67 -2.33
N LYS A 150 3.95 -15.36 -3.24
CA LYS A 150 5.31 -14.93 -2.90
C LYS A 150 5.28 -13.64 -2.07
N PHE A 151 4.56 -12.62 -2.54
CA PHE A 151 4.47 -11.35 -1.82
C PHE A 151 3.83 -11.49 -0.43
N ARG A 152 2.79 -12.31 -0.28
CA ARG A 152 2.20 -12.63 1.03
C ARG A 152 3.22 -13.24 2.00
N LYS A 153 4.19 -14.04 1.51
CA LYS A 153 5.28 -14.56 2.35
C LYS A 153 6.23 -13.43 2.74
N ASN A 154 6.64 -12.60 1.78
CA ASN A 154 7.51 -11.45 2.02
C ASN A 154 6.91 -10.51 3.08
N LEU A 155 5.61 -10.16 2.96
CA LEU A 155 4.96 -9.25 3.90
C LEU A 155 4.89 -9.83 5.32
N ARG A 156 4.62 -11.12 5.48
CA ARG A 156 4.61 -11.73 6.83
C ARG A 156 5.96 -11.69 7.50
N VAL A 157 7.03 -11.98 6.74
CA VAL A 157 8.41 -11.88 7.26
C VAL A 157 8.72 -10.43 7.62
N PHE A 158 8.40 -9.49 6.72
CA PHE A 158 8.55 -8.06 6.95
C PHE A 158 7.87 -7.60 8.25
N LEU A 159 6.58 -7.93 8.45
CA LEU A 159 5.84 -7.57 9.66
C LEU A 159 6.46 -8.17 10.94
N GLY A 160 6.94 -9.42 10.86
CA GLY A 160 7.67 -10.04 11.96
C GLY A 160 9.00 -9.35 12.28
N GLU A 161 9.70 -8.82 11.26
CA GLU A 161 10.94 -8.07 11.46
C GLU A 161 10.69 -6.67 12.02
N VAL A 162 9.67 -5.95 11.53
CA VAL A 162 9.45 -4.53 11.86
C VAL A 162 8.58 -4.24 13.07
N SER A 163 7.67 -5.16 13.42
CA SER A 163 6.78 -5.00 14.59
C SER A 163 7.54 -4.71 15.89
N GLY A 164 8.70 -5.37 16.08
CA GLY A 164 9.51 -5.22 17.29
C GLY A 164 10.18 -3.85 17.50
N PHE A 165 10.17 -2.95 16.51
CA PHE A 165 10.78 -1.62 16.66
C PHE A 165 9.92 -0.46 16.14
N MET A 166 8.88 -0.72 15.34
CA MET A 166 7.99 0.33 14.83
C MET A 166 6.75 0.57 15.71
N GLN A 167 6.31 -0.43 16.49
CA GLN A 167 5.14 -0.32 17.37
C GLN A 167 5.44 0.38 18.72
N ILE A 168 6.71 0.75 18.97
CA ILE A 168 7.19 1.28 20.27
C ILE A 168 7.59 2.77 20.15
N LYS A 169 7.13 3.48 19.13
CA LYS A 169 7.43 4.92 18.93
C LYS A 169 6.19 5.80 19.01
#